data_AF-A0A7J2SS46-F1
#
_entry.id   AF-A0A7J2SS46-F1
#
_cell.length_a   1.000
_cell.length_b   1.000
_cell.length_c   1.000
_cell.angle_alpha   90.00
_cell.angle_beta   90.00
_cell.angle_gamma   90.00
#
_symmetry.space_group_name_H-M   'P 1'
#
loop_
_entity.id
_entity.type
_entity.pdbx_description
1 polymer ?
#
loop_
_entity_poly.entity_id
_entity_poly.type
_entity_poly.pdbx_seq_one_letter_code
_entity_poly.pdbx_strand_id
1 'polypeptide(L)'
;MRICIPTMGENGLNDIVGEHFGRVPTYTIVDLDTNEVKVIPNTSEHMGGHGYPAEIMMREKIDVLVCRGLGRRALSMFEEFGIEVYIG
;
A
#
# COMPACT_ATOMS: atom_id res chain seq x y z
N MET A 1 -9.13 5.75 -10.75
CA MET A 1 -8.17 6.22 -9.73
C MET A 1 -8.04 5.14 -8.66
N ARG A 2 -6.82 4.73 -8.31
CA ARG A 2 -6.52 3.62 -7.42
C ARG A 2 -5.86 4.08 -6.13
N ILE A 3 -6.53 3.80 -5.02
CA ILE A 3 -6.05 4.15 -3.68
C ILE A 3 -5.60 2.88 -2.97
N CYS A 4 -4.40 2.89 -2.41
CA CYS A 4 -3.92 1.85 -1.51
C CYS A 4 -4.04 2.27 -0.04
N ILE A 5 -4.54 1.35 0.78
CA ILE A 5 -4.55 1.42 2.24
C ILE A 5 -3.83 0.18 2.80
N PRO A 6 -2.74 0.34 3.57
CA PRO A 6 -2.05 -0.76 4.24
C PRO A 6 -2.93 -1.33 5.36
N THR A 7 -3.24 -2.63 5.32
CA THR A 7 -4.22 -3.28 6.20
C THR A 7 -3.67 -4.49 6.94
N MET A 8 -4.31 -4.86 8.05
CA MET A 8 -3.86 -5.95 8.93
C MET A 8 -4.40 -7.33 8.56
N GLY A 9 -5.28 -7.43 7.56
CA GLY A 9 -5.90 -8.69 7.13
C GLY A 9 -6.57 -8.60 5.77
N GLU A 10 -7.45 -9.57 5.49
CA GLU A 10 -8.09 -9.74 4.18
C GLU A 10 -9.52 -9.16 4.10
N ASN A 11 -9.97 -8.39 5.11
CA ASN A 11 -11.34 -7.88 5.18
C ASN A 11 -11.59 -6.63 4.31
N GLY A 12 -10.61 -6.26 3.46
CA GLY A 12 -10.70 -5.13 2.55
C GLY A 12 -11.03 -3.82 3.27
N LEU A 13 -12.09 -3.14 2.82
CA LEU A 13 -12.53 -1.85 3.39
C LEU A 13 -12.92 -1.90 4.88
N ASN A 14 -13.21 -3.09 5.41
CA ASN A 14 -13.58 -3.26 6.82
C ASN A 14 -12.39 -3.65 7.70
N ASP A 15 -11.18 -3.74 7.14
CA ASP A 15 -10.00 -4.13 7.88
C ASP A 15 -9.37 -2.97 8.67
N ILE A 16 -8.48 -3.31 9.59
CA ILE A 16 -7.76 -2.35 10.42
C ILE A 16 -6.58 -1.80 9.63
N VAL A 17 -6.45 -0.48 9.60
CA VAL A 17 -5.29 0.21 8.99
C VAL A 17 -4.04 -0.07 9.84
N GLY A 18 -2.98 -0.55 9.20
CA GLY A 18 -1.72 -0.85 9.86
C GLY A 18 -0.89 0.41 10.18
N GLU A 19 -0.16 0.37 11.29
CA GLU A 19 0.70 1.48 11.76
C GLU A 19 1.96 1.68 10.90
N HIS A 20 2.49 0.60 10.32
CA HIS A 20 3.77 0.62 9.61
C HIS A 20 3.61 0.05 8.21
N PHE A 21 3.51 0.93 7.21
CA PHE A 21 3.32 0.58 5.79
C PHE A 21 4.16 -0.63 5.35
N GLY A 22 5.47 -0.62 5.60
CA GLY A 22 6.35 -1.65 5.05
C GLY A 22 6.20 -3.04 5.70
N ARG A 23 5.51 -3.14 6.83
CA ARG A 23 5.41 -4.37 7.64
C ARG A 23 3.97 -4.88 7.80
N VAL A 24 3.00 -4.24 7.15
CA VAL A 24 1.64 -4.77 7.14
C VAL A 24 1.60 -6.10 6.40
N PRO A 25 0.69 -7.02 6.77
CA PRO A 25 0.53 -8.28 6.06
C PRO A 25 -0.15 -8.12 4.69
N THR A 26 -1.01 -7.12 4.52
CA THR A 26 -1.80 -6.94 3.29
C THR A 26 -1.91 -5.47 2.88
N TYR A 27 -2.22 -5.25 1.60
CA TYR A 27 -2.60 -3.96 1.05
C TYR A 27 -3.99 -4.06 0.44
N THR A 28 -4.90 -3.19 0.87
CA THR A 28 -6.22 -3.04 0.29
C THR A 28 -6.18 -1.94 -0.76
N ILE A 29 -6.49 -2.26 -2.01
CA ILE A 29 -6.51 -1.36 -3.14
C ILE A 29 -7.95 -1.17 -3.60
N VAL A 30 -8.36 0.08 -3.76
CA VAL A 30 -9.70 0.45 -4.18
C VAL A 30 -9.60 1.21 -5.50
N ASP A 31 -10.30 0.74 -6.52
CA ASP A 31 -10.47 1.47 -7.77
C ASP A 31 -11.78 2.28 -7.71
N LEU A 32 -11.68 3.61 -7.69
CA LEU A 32 -12.85 4.49 -7.56
C LEU A 32 -13.68 4.59 -8.85
N ASP A 33 -13.13 4.18 -9.99
CA ASP A 33 -13.88 4.23 -11.25
C ASP A 33 -14.81 3.03 -11.37
N THR A 34 -14.38 1.87 -10.84
CA THR A 34 -15.12 0.59 -10.92
C THR A 34 -15.77 0.17 -9.61
N ASN A 35 -15.39 0.77 -8.49
CA ASN A 35 -15.66 0.31 -7.12
C ASN A 35 -15.08 -1.08 -6.81
N GLU A 36 -14.08 -1.53 -7.57
CA GLU A 36 -13.38 -2.78 -7.29
C GLU A 36 -12.52 -2.64 -6.03
N VAL A 37 -12.63 -3.62 -5.13
CA VAL A 37 -11.77 -3.75 -3.95
C VAL A 37 -10.91 -5.00 -4.12
N LYS A 38 -9.59 -4.81 -4.15
CA LYS A 38 -8.59 -5.87 -4.28
C LYS A 38 -7.72 -5.87 -3.04
N VAL A 39 -7.57 -7.02 -2.39
CA VAL A 39 -6.60 -7.20 -1.31
C VAL A 39 -5.44 -8.04 -1.82
N ILE A 40 -4.22 -7.60 -1.55
CA ILE A 40 -3.00 -8.34 -1.92
C ILE A 40 -2.07 -8.54 -0.71
N PRO A 41 -1.32 -9.65 -0.66
CA PRO A 41 -0.36 -9.87 0.40
C PRO A 41 0.89 -8.99 0.21
N ASN A 42 1.52 -8.62 1.33
CA ASN A 42 2.84 -8.02 1.32
C ASN A 42 3.91 -9.11 1.09
N THR A 43 4.47 -9.16 -0.11
CA THR A 43 5.50 -10.14 -0.51
C THR A 43 6.91 -9.54 -0.52
N SER A 44 7.10 -8.41 0.17
CA SER A 44 8.38 -7.71 0.21
C SER A 44 9.41 -8.41 1.11
N GLU A 45 10.64 -7.91 1.08
CA GLU A 45 11.74 -8.36 1.95
C GLU A 45 11.38 -8.34 3.45
N HIS A 46 10.52 -7.41 3.90
CA HIS A 46 10.08 -7.34 5.29
C HIS A 46 9.24 -8.55 5.73
N MET A 47 8.67 -9.27 4.77
CA MET A 47 7.87 -10.47 4.98
C MET A 47 8.63 -11.75 4.57
N GLY A 48 9.95 -11.65 4.34
CA GLY A 48 10.79 -12.76 3.88
C GLY A 48 10.74 -13.00 2.36
N GLY A 49 10.11 -12.10 1.60
CA GLY A 49 10.08 -12.14 0.14
C GLY A 49 11.15 -11.26 -0.51
N HIS A 50 10.80 -10.59 -1.61
CA HIS A 50 11.76 -9.86 -2.45
C HIS A 50 11.26 -8.46 -2.81
N GLY A 51 12.21 -7.53 -2.93
CA GLY A 51 11.93 -6.15 -3.30
C GLY A 51 11.26 -5.35 -2.19
N TYR A 52 10.92 -4.10 -2.51
CA TYR A 52 10.35 -3.15 -1.56
C TYR A 52 8.82 -3.12 -1.64
N PRO A 53 8.13 -2.88 -0.52
CA PRO A 53 6.70 -2.59 -0.49
C PRO A 53 6.24 -1.58 -1.54
N ALA A 54 7.00 -0.49 -1.73
CA ALA A 54 6.67 0.56 -2.70
C ALA A 54 6.72 0.04 -4.16
N GLU A 55 7.58 -0.92 -4.48
CA GLU A 55 7.64 -1.52 -5.82
C GLU A 55 6.46 -2.45 -6.09
N ILE A 56 5.90 -3.07 -5.05
CA ILE A 56 4.63 -3.81 -5.16
C ILE A 56 3.54 -2.83 -5.57
N MET A 57 3.45 -1.69 -4.88
CA MET A 57 2.44 -0.66 -5.15
C MET A 57 2.58 -0.03 -6.54
N MET A 58 3.80 0.25 -6.99
CA MET A 58 4.09 0.71 -8.35
C MET A 58 3.61 -0.31 -9.40
N ARG A 59 3.87 -1.60 -9.19
CA ARG A 59 3.44 -2.67 -10.11
C ARG A 59 1.91 -2.82 -10.17
N GLU A 60 1.24 -2.56 -9.06
CA GLU A 60 -0.22 -2.50 -8.96
C GLU A 60 -0.82 -1.23 -9.57
N LYS A 61 0.02 -0.27 -9.97
CA LYS A 61 -0.37 1.00 -10.60
C LYS A 61 -1.35 1.77 -9.73
N ILE A 62 -1.02 1.91 -8.45
CA ILE A 62 -1.79 2.78 -7.56
C ILE A 62 -1.47 4.24 -7.89
N ASP A 63 -2.44 5.13 -7.69
CA ASP A 63 -2.26 6.57 -7.85
C ASP A 63 -1.95 7.23 -6.50
N VAL A 64 -2.54 6.71 -5.42
CA VAL A 64 -2.47 7.29 -4.07
C VAL A 64 -2.21 6.21 -3.02
N LEU A 65 -1.32 6.50 -2.07
CA LEU A 65 -1.18 5.76 -0.81
C LEU A 65 -1.73 6.58 0.36
N VAL A 66 -2.62 5.99 1.14
CA VAL A 66 -3.09 6.55 2.42
C VAL A 66 -2.65 5.63 3.55
N CYS A 67 -1.86 6.13 4.51
CA CYS A 67 -1.32 5.29 5.58
C CYS A 67 -1.08 6.05 6.90
N ARG A 68 -0.91 5.32 8.01
CA ARG A 68 -0.59 5.94 9.32
C ARG A 68 0.89 6.30 9.46
N GLY A 69 1.76 5.41 9.01
CA GLY A 69 3.20 5.55 9.16
C GLY A 69 3.96 5.08 7.94
N LEU A 70 4.85 5.95 7.45
CA LEU A 70 5.70 5.69 6.30
C LEU A 70 7.15 6.06 6.61
N GLY A 71 8.08 5.16 6.29
CA GLY A 71 9.51 5.43 6.41
C GLY A 71 10.02 6.35 5.29
N ARG A 72 11.01 7.20 5.58
CA ARG A 72 11.58 8.18 4.62
C ARG A 72 11.98 7.58 3.28
N ARG A 73 12.58 6.38 3.29
CA ARG A 73 12.98 5.69 2.06
C ARG A 73 11.79 5.36 1.18
N ALA A 74 10.70 4.87 1.76
CA ALA A 74 9.49 4.54 1.00
C ALA A 74 8.84 5.81 0.44
N LEU A 75 8.83 6.91 1.20
CA LEU A 75 8.34 8.21 0.73
C LEU A 75 9.10 8.66 -0.53
N SER A 76 10.43 8.64 -0.51
CA SER A 76 11.23 9.01 -1.69
C SER A 76 10.96 8.12 -2.90
N MET A 77 10.74 6.81 -2.69
CA MET A 77 10.37 5.91 -3.79
C MET A 77 8.99 6.25 -4.37
N PHE A 78 8.00 6.57 -3.52
CA PHE A 78 6.68 6.97 -4.00
C PHE A 78 6.72 8.28 -4.79
N GLU A 79 7.52 9.26 -4.36
CA GLU A 79 7.77 10.49 -5.12
C GLU A 79 8.38 10.20 -6.49
N GLU A 80 9.39 9.32 -6.57
CA GLU A 80 10.00 8.89 -7.83
C GLU A 80 9.02 8.16 -8.75
N PHE A 81 8.10 7.39 -8.18
CA PHE A 81 7.06 6.67 -8.92
C PHE A 81 5.87 7.54 -9.33
N GLY A 82 5.81 8.80 -8.86
CA GLY A 82 4.68 9.70 -9.11
C GLY A 82 3.41 9.29 -8.38
N ILE A 83 3.53 8.61 -7.23
CA ILE A 83 2.42 8.17 -6.39
C ILE A 83 2.25 9.17 -5.25
N GLU A 84 1.06 9.73 -5.09
CA GLU A 84 0.77 10.67 -4.00
C GLU A 84 0.65 9.94 -2.65
N VAL A 85 1.14 10.56 -1.58
CA VAL A 85 1.14 9.97 -0.24
C VAL A 85 0.43 10.90 0.74
N TYR A 86 -0.54 10.36 1.46
CA TYR A 86 -1.22 11.01 2.59
C TYR A 86 -0.94 10.23 3.88
N ILE A 87 -0.47 10.93 4.91
CA ILE A 87 -0.06 10.35 6.19
C ILE A 87 -0.87 10.98 7.33
N GLY A 88 -1.49 10.17 8.20
CA GLY A 88 -2.32 10.63 9.32
C GLY A 88 -2.69 9.57 10.35
#